data_AF-A0A967YP34-F1
#
_entry.id   AF-A0A967YP34-F1
#
_cell.length_a   1.000
_cell.length_b   1.000
_cell.length_c   1.000
_cell.angle_alpha   90.00
_cell.angle_beta   90.00
_cell.angle_gamma   90.00
#
_symmetry.space_group_name_H-M   'P 1'
#
loop_
_entity.id
_entity.type
_entity.pdbx_description
1 polymer ?
#
loop_
_entity_poly.entity_id
_entity_poly.type
_entity_poly.pdbx_seq_one_letter_code
_entity_poly.pdbx_strand_id
1 'polypeptide(L)' 'VSLADLIVLGGCAGIEQAAKNAGHDITVPFTPGRTDASQEQTDVESFAVLEPAADGFRNYQKTKYAVSAEELLVDRA' A
#
# COMPACT_ATOMS: atom_id res chain seq x y z
N VAL A 1 16.07 -9.61 8.77
CA VAL A 1 15.00 -9.13 7.89
C VAL A 1 14.25 -8.04 8.63
N SER A 2 14.00 -6.90 7.99
CA SER A 2 13.26 -5.78 8.61
C SER A 2 11.76 -6.06 8.59
N LEU A 3 11.00 -5.38 9.45
CA LEU A 3 9.54 -5.41 9.38
C LEU A 3 9.06 -4.84 8.02
N ALA A 4 9.71 -3.80 7.52
CA ALA A 4 9.43 -3.22 6.22
C ALA A 4 9.54 -4.25 5.07
N ASP A 5 10.58 -5.09 5.07
CA ASP A 5 10.70 -6.17 4.09
C ASP A 5 9.64 -7.26 4.29
N LEU A 6 9.29 -7.60 5.55
CA LEU A 6 8.25 -8.60 5.83
C LEU A 6 6.86 -8.15 5.38
N ILE A 7 6.50 -6.88 5.52
CA ILE A 7 5.22 -6.34 5.04
C ILE A 7 5.10 -6.54 3.52
N VAL A 8 6.14 -6.20 2.76
CA VAL A 8 6.13 -6.34 1.29
C VAL A 8 6.19 -7.80 0.87
N LEU A 9 7.05 -8.60 1.50
CA LEU A 9 7.17 -10.03 1.20
C LEU A 9 5.86 -10.78 1.49
N GLY A 10 5.16 -10.42 2.56
CA GLY A 10 3.82 -10.94 2.87
C GLY A 10 2.79 -10.58 1.79
N GLY A 11 2.87 -9.36 1.24
CA GLY A 11 2.07 -8.95 0.10
C GLY A 11 2.35 -9.77 -1.17
N CYS A 12 3.63 -9.99 -1.50
CA CYS A 12 4.04 -10.85 -2.62
C CYS A 12 3.47 -12.27 -2.46
N ALA A 13 3.66 -12.88 -1.29
CA ALA A 13 3.12 -14.21 -0.98
C ALA A 13 1.58 -14.25 -1.08
N GLY A 14 0.90 -13.19 -0.65
CA GLY A 14 -0.56 -13.06 -0.80
C GLY A 14 -1.02 -13.05 -2.26
N ILE A 15 -0.32 -12.32 -3.13
CA ILE A 15 -0.60 -12.28 -4.57
C ILE A 15 -0.35 -13.64 -5.22
N GLU A 16 0.79 -14.26 -4.94
CA GLU A 16 1.12 -15.60 -5.46
C GLU A 16 0.09 -16.64 -5.02
N GLN A 17 -0.33 -16.60 -3.74
CA GLN A 17 -1.36 -17.50 -3.23
C GLN A 17 -2.73 -17.26 -3.89
N ALA A 18 -3.12 -16.00 -4.10
CA ALA A 18 -4.36 -15.66 -4.80
C ALA A 18 -4.34 -16.13 -6.26
N ALA A 19 -3.24 -15.92 -6.97
CA ALA A 19 -3.05 -16.40 -8.34
C ALA A 19 -3.09 -17.94 -8.42
N LYS A 20 -2.40 -18.62 -7.49
CA LYS A 20 -2.40 -20.08 -7.39
C LYS A 20 -3.80 -20.63 -7.14
N ASN A 21 -4.58 -19.99 -6.28
CA ASN A 21 -5.97 -20.36 -6.02
C ASN A 21 -6.85 -20.20 -7.27
N ALA A 22 -6.51 -19.27 -8.16
CA ALA A 22 -7.14 -19.08 -9.47
C ALA A 22 -6.56 -19.98 -10.57
N GLY A 23 -5.63 -20.88 -10.25
CA GLY A 23 -5.02 -21.82 -11.21
C GLY A 23 -3.83 -21.25 -11.99
N HIS A 24 -3.26 -20.12 -11.57
CA HIS A 24 -2.09 -19.50 -12.17
C HIS A 24 -0.86 -19.68 -11.30
N ASP A 25 0.19 -20.32 -11.84
CA ASP A 25 1.48 -20.42 -11.18
C ASP A 25 2.37 -19.26 -11.63
N ILE A 26 2.58 -18.30 -10.73
CA ILE A 26 3.36 -17.08 -11.00
C ILE A 26 4.35 -16.86 -9.86
N THR A 27 5.43 -16.15 -10.16
CA THR A 27 6.37 -15.63 -9.16
C THR A 27 6.31 -14.12 -9.16
N VAL A 28 6.13 -13.53 -7.99
CA VAL A 28 6.16 -12.08 -7.78
C VAL A 28 7.60 -11.68 -7.42
N PRO A 29 8.27 -10.84 -8.21
CA PRO A 29 9.64 -10.41 -7.91
C PRO A 29 9.73 -9.67 -6.57
N PHE A 30 10.67 -10.05 -5.73
CA PHE A 30 10.95 -9.40 -4.45
C PHE A 30 12.40 -8.92 -4.39
N THR A 31 12.59 -7.63 -4.08
CA THR A 31 13.93 -7.04 -3.85
C THR A 31 14.05 -6.69 -2.36
N PRO A 32 14.92 -7.38 -1.60
CA PRO A 32 15.13 -7.11 -0.18
C PRO A 32 16.01 -5.87 0.04
N GLY A 33 16.09 -5.40 1.28
CA GLY A 33 17.01 -4.35 1.70
C GLY A 33 16.33 -3.13 2.32
N ARG A 34 15.01 -3.16 2.55
CA ARG A 34 14.34 -2.10 3.32
C ARG A 34 14.79 -2.17 4.77
N THR A 35 14.77 -1.03 5.45
CA THR A 35 15.08 -0.89 6.87
C THR A 35 13.91 -0.28 7.62
N ASP A 36 13.81 -0.56 8.92
CA ASP A 36 12.78 0.00 9.77
C ASP A 36 13.22 1.37 10.27
N ALA A 37 12.50 2.43 9.89
CA ALA A 37 12.74 3.77 10.39
C ALA A 37 12.29 3.89 11.85
N SER A 38 13.02 4.65 12.65
CA SER A 38 12.64 4.94 14.04
C SER A 38 11.70 6.14 14.13
N GLN A 39 11.02 6.30 15.27
CA GLN A 39 10.14 7.44 15.48
C GLN A 39 10.92 8.77 15.47
N GLU A 40 12.17 8.77 15.93
CA GLU A 40 13.05 9.94 15.94
C GLU A 40 13.44 10.40 14.53
N GLN A 41 13.33 9.51 13.53
CA GLN A 41 13.54 9.82 12.11
C GLN A 41 12.24 10.26 11.41
N THR A 42 11.12 10.30 12.12
CA THR A 42 9.78 10.54 11.57
C THR A 42 9.14 11.76 12.23
N ASP A 43 9.07 12.87 11.51
CA ASP A 43 8.30 14.03 11.92
C ASP A 43 6.81 13.83 11.59
N VAL A 44 5.99 13.69 12.64
CA VAL A 44 4.57 13.33 12.51
C VAL A 44 3.77 14.36 11.71
N GLU A 45 4.05 15.65 11.90
CA GLU A 45 3.27 16.72 11.26
C GLU A 45 3.52 16.75 9.75
N SER A 46 4.77 16.52 9.32
CA SER A 46 5.10 16.47 7.90
C SER A 46 4.62 15.18 7.22
N PHE A 47 4.38 14.09 7.96
CA PHE A 47 3.71 12.90 7.42
C PHE A 47 2.19 13.01 7.38
N ALA A 48 1.57 13.86 8.21
CA ALA A 48 0.11 13.99 8.27
C ALA A 48 -0.52 14.42 6.93
N VAL A 49 0.22 15.18 6.10
CA VAL A 49 -0.24 15.60 4.76
C VAL A 49 -0.37 14.43 3.76
N LEU A 50 0.21 13.27 4.09
CA LEU A 50 0.11 12.04 3.30
C LEU A 50 -1.18 11.27 3.60
N GLU A 51 -1.98 11.64 4.62
CA GLU A 51 -3.27 11.01 4.88
C GLU A 51 -4.18 11.18 3.64
N PRO A 52 -4.67 10.09 3.03
CA PRO A 52 -5.48 10.17 1.83
C PRO A 52 -6.92 10.63 2.14
N ALA A 53 -7.46 11.49 1.28
CA ALA A 53 -8.88 11.82 1.26
C ALA A 53 -9.75 10.64 0.78
N ALA A 54 -9.22 9.86 -0.17
CA ALA A 54 -9.80 8.63 -0.71
C ALA A 54 -8.69 7.66 -1.13
N ASP A 55 -8.98 6.36 -1.15
CA ASP A 55 -8.05 5.28 -1.54
C ASP A 55 -8.85 4.14 -2.21
N GLY A 56 -8.69 3.97 -3.52
CA GLY A 56 -9.46 2.99 -4.28
C GLY A 56 -9.02 1.54 -4.10
N PHE A 57 -7.74 1.29 -3.77
CA PHE A 57 -7.24 -0.06 -3.51
C PHE A 57 -7.91 -0.67 -2.27
N ARG A 58 -8.31 0.19 -1.33
CA ARG A 58 -9.03 -0.19 -0.10
C ARG A 58 -10.50 0.24 -0.10
N ASN A 59 -11.01 0.80 -1.20
CA ASN A 59 -12.37 1.30 -1.34
C ASN A 59 -12.78 2.26 -0.20
N TYR A 60 -11.95 3.25 0.09
CA TYR A 60 -12.12 4.21 1.18
C TYR A 60 -12.37 5.64 0.66
N GLN A 61 -13.29 6.36 1.31
CA GLN A 61 -13.48 7.81 1.18
C GLN A 61 -13.76 8.40 2.56
N LYS A 62 -13.02 9.44 2.95
CA LYS A 62 -13.15 10.07 4.28
C LYS A 62 -14.48 10.79 4.47
N THR A 63 -15.00 11.40 3.41
CA THR A 63 -16.31 12.04 3.36
C THR A 63 -16.84 12.01 1.92
N LYS A 64 -18.06 12.53 1.72
CA LYS A 64 -18.56 12.80 0.37
C LYS A 64 -17.86 14.05 -0.17
N TYR A 65 -17.21 13.91 -1.31
CA TYR A 65 -16.59 15.01 -2.03
C TYR A 65 -17.49 15.49 -3.17
N ALA A 66 -17.27 16.73 -3.61
CA ALA A 66 -17.95 17.27 -4.80
C ALA A 66 -17.36 16.71 -6.11
N VAL A 67 -16.09 16.32 -6.07
CA VAL A 67 -15.38 15.57 -7.12
C VAL A 67 -15.71 14.09 -7.01
N SER A 68 -15.70 13.41 -8.15
CA SER A 68 -16.07 12.01 -8.26
C SER A 68 -15.01 11.08 -7.65
N ALA A 69 -15.41 9.84 -7.36
CA ALA A 69 -14.52 8.85 -6.75
C ALA A 69 -13.40 8.42 -7.69
N GLU A 70 -13.71 8.34 -8.99
CA GLU A 70 -12.79 8.01 -10.06
C GLU A 70 -11.74 9.12 -10.28
N GLU A 71 -12.14 10.39 -10.19
CA GLU A 71 -11.18 11.51 -10.25
C GLU A 71 -10.26 11.50 -9.04
N LEU A 72 -10.80 11.26 -7.84
CA LEU A 72 -10.00 11.14 -6.61
C LEU A 72 -9.06 9.94 -6.65
N LEU A 73 -9.47 8.83 -7.28
CA LEU A 73 -8.61 7.68 -7.50
C LEU A 73 -7.45 8.05 -8.41
N VAL A 74 -7.70 8.68 -9.57
CA VAL A 74 -6.65 8.99 -10.54
C VAL A 74 -5.67 10.05 -10.01
N ASP A 75 -6.13 11.01 -9.21
CA ASP A 75 -5.27 12.06 -8.65
C ASP A 75 -4.22 11.54 -7.65
N ARG A 76 -4.55 10.47 -6.91
CA ARG A 76 -3.74 9.97 -5.77
C ARG A 76 -3.38 8.47 -5.80
N ALA A 77 -3.75 7.73 -6.85
CA ALA A 77 -3.39 6.32 -7.03
C ALA A 77 -1.88 6.09 -7.20
#